data_AF-A0A0B8WYW0-F1
#
_entry.id   AF-A0A0B8WYW0-F1
#
_cell.length_a   1.000
_cell.length_b   1.000
_cell.length_c   1.000
_cell.angle_alpha   90.00
_cell.angle_beta   90.00
_cell.angle_gamma   90.00
#
_symmetry.space_group_name_H-M   'P 1'
#
loop_
_entity.id
_entity.type
_entity.pdbx_description
1 polymer ?
#
loop_
_entity_poly.entity_id
_entity_poly.type
_entity_poly.pdbx_seq_one_letter_code
_entity_poly.pdbx_strand_id
1 'polypeptide(L)'
;MRILLALITVLSASSGLAAGCDKYIRNERMMAAIKTVAKYTQYGYEGMCNHPMILDVEAQPTHTIELVNGQYEKIPHTQVQLHRSEDSCLYMVRDATQTITTARCYSGF
;
A
#
# COMPACT_ATOMS: atom_id res chain seq x y z
N MET A 1 -51.60 4.96 20.59
CA MET A 1 -50.97 3.63 20.77
C MET A 1 -50.70 3.05 19.40
N ARG A 2 -49.49 2.49 19.21
CA ARG A 2 -49.02 1.61 18.11
C ARG A 2 -48.15 2.24 17.00
N ILE A 3 -46.84 2.20 17.29
CA ILE A 3 -45.75 1.58 16.49
C ILE A 3 -45.52 2.22 15.11
N LEU A 4 -44.57 3.15 14.93
CA LEU A 4 -43.10 2.97 14.91
C LEU A 4 -42.66 1.95 13.86
N LEU A 5 -42.31 2.43 12.66
CA LEU A 5 -41.36 1.77 11.77
C LEU A 5 -40.66 2.85 10.94
N ALA A 6 -39.63 3.41 11.56
CA ALA A 6 -38.56 4.11 10.88
C ALA A 6 -37.95 3.17 9.84
N LEU A 7 -38.33 3.32 8.58
CA LEU A 7 -37.64 2.70 7.45
C LEU A 7 -36.50 3.61 7.02
N ILE A 8 -35.61 3.92 7.96
CA ILE A 8 -34.25 4.40 7.63
C ILE A 8 -33.45 3.13 7.35
N THR A 9 -33.71 2.49 6.23
CA THR A 9 -32.77 1.53 5.66
C THR A 9 -31.63 2.36 5.10
N VAL A 10 -30.68 2.70 5.98
CA VAL A 10 -29.33 3.10 5.65
C VAL A 10 -28.73 1.98 4.79
N LEU A 11 -29.00 2.01 3.49
CA LEU A 11 -28.17 1.31 2.50
C LEU A 11 -26.91 2.14 2.28
N SER A 12 -26.16 2.38 3.36
CA SER A 12 -24.72 2.56 3.24
C SER A 12 -24.12 1.17 3.23
N ALA A 13 -24.46 0.39 2.20
CA ALA A 13 -23.69 -0.78 1.85
C ALA A 13 -22.31 -0.24 1.48
N SER A 14 -21.40 -0.35 2.44
CA SER A 14 -19.99 -0.03 2.36
C SER A 14 -19.47 -0.48 0.99
N SER A 15 -19.16 0.48 0.12
CA SER A 15 -18.31 0.27 -1.04
C SER A 15 -16.88 0.04 -0.53
N GLY A 16 -16.69 -1.05 0.22
CA GLY A 16 -15.41 -1.57 0.67
C GLY A 16 -14.87 -2.55 -0.36
N LEU A 17 -14.85 -2.16 -1.63
CA LEU A 17 -13.86 -2.68 -2.56
C LEU A 17 -12.63 -1.81 -2.37
N ALA A 18 -12.08 -1.91 -1.15
CA ALA A 18 -10.89 -1.24 -0.69
C ALA A 18 -9.70 -1.74 -1.52
N ALA A 19 -8.83 -0.83 -1.94
CA ALA A 19 -7.55 -1.11 -2.58
C ALA A 19 -6.71 -2.15 -1.79
N GLY A 20 -6.88 -3.43 -2.16
CA GLY A 20 -5.89 -4.52 -2.18
C GLY A 20 -5.13 -4.92 -0.91
N CYS A 21 -5.12 -4.15 0.19
CA CYS A 21 -4.17 -4.34 1.28
C CYS A 21 -4.46 -5.55 2.17
N ASP A 22 -5.73 -5.96 2.31
CA ASP A 22 -6.14 -7.04 3.22
C ASP A 22 -5.48 -8.39 2.92
N LYS A 23 -5.06 -8.59 1.66
CA LYS A 23 -4.32 -9.79 1.24
C LYS A 23 -2.98 -9.96 1.99
N TYR A 24 -2.46 -8.88 2.58
CA TYR A 24 -1.21 -8.88 3.34
C TYR A 24 -1.39 -8.89 4.86
N ILE A 25 -2.63 -8.97 5.39
CA ILE A 25 -2.88 -8.82 6.84
C ILE A 25 -2.11 -9.81 7.74
N ARG A 26 -1.69 -10.95 7.19
CA ARG A 26 -0.89 -11.97 7.90
C ARG A 26 0.60 -11.93 7.57
N ASN A 27 1.05 -10.97 6.79
CA ASN A 27 2.43 -10.81 6.37
C ASN A 27 3.01 -9.50 6.92
N GLU A 28 3.61 -9.59 8.11
CA GLU A 28 4.15 -8.43 8.84
C GLU A 28 5.16 -7.62 8.02
N ARG A 29 6.02 -8.31 7.24
CA ARG A 29 7.01 -7.66 6.38
C ARG A 29 6.35 -6.80 5.31
N MET A 30 5.37 -7.36 4.60
CA MET A 30 4.65 -6.60 3.56
C MET A 30 3.83 -5.47 4.17
N MET A 31 3.15 -5.72 5.29
CA MET A 31 2.39 -4.68 5.99
C MET A 31 3.26 -3.51 6.46
N ALA A 32 4.45 -3.77 6.99
CA ALA A 32 5.37 -2.72 7.41
C ALA A 32 5.80 -1.84 6.23
N ALA A 33 6.12 -2.46 5.09
CA ALA A 33 6.47 -1.76 3.86
C ALA A 33 5.30 -0.94 3.30
N ILE A 34 4.10 -1.51 3.25
CA ILE A 34 2.88 -0.82 2.79
C ILE A 34 2.59 0.40 3.69
N LYS A 35 2.69 0.25 5.02
CA LYS A 35 2.53 1.38 5.96
C LYS A 35 3.58 2.47 5.75
N THR A 36 4.82 2.07 5.42
CA THR A 36 5.89 3.02 5.10
C THR A 36 5.56 3.84 3.85
N VAL A 37 5.08 3.19 2.79
CA VAL A 37 4.64 3.87 1.56
C VAL A 37 3.42 4.75 1.81
N ALA A 38 2.46 4.27 2.58
CA ALA A 38 1.27 5.04 2.94
C ALA A 38 1.61 6.33 3.70
N LYS A 39 2.62 6.28 4.59
CA LYS A 39 3.15 7.45 5.27
C LYS A 39 3.89 8.38 4.31
N TYR A 40 4.73 7.84 3.43
CA TYR A 40 5.49 8.63 2.45
C TYR A 40 4.58 9.39 1.47
N THR A 41 3.51 8.74 1.01
CA THR A 41 2.54 9.31 0.07
C THR A 41 1.49 10.20 0.74
N GLN A 42 1.56 10.38 2.07
CA GLN A 42 0.65 11.20 2.87
C GLN A 42 -0.83 10.78 2.88
N TYR A 43 -1.21 9.68 2.21
CA TYR A 43 -2.56 9.12 2.31
C TYR A 43 -2.85 8.53 3.69
N GLY A 44 -1.82 8.07 4.41
CA GLY A 44 -1.99 7.20 5.56
C GLY A 44 -2.48 5.81 5.14
N TYR A 45 -2.35 4.81 6.03
CA TYR A 45 -2.61 3.41 5.66
C TYR A 45 -4.06 3.20 5.18
N GLU A 46 -5.04 3.61 5.98
CA GLU A 46 -6.46 3.46 5.62
C GLU A 46 -6.83 4.30 4.40
N GLY A 47 -6.30 5.52 4.30
CA GLY A 47 -6.56 6.39 3.15
C GLY A 47 -6.01 5.79 1.86
N MET A 48 -4.81 5.20 1.89
CA MET A 48 -4.21 4.54 0.73
C MET A 48 -4.95 3.27 0.36
N CYS A 49 -5.23 2.40 1.33
CA CYS A 49 -5.87 1.11 1.11
C CYS A 49 -7.37 1.22 0.78
N ASN A 50 -7.99 2.40 0.90
CA ASN A 50 -9.38 2.64 0.49
C ASN A 50 -9.48 3.75 -0.57
N HIS A 51 -8.36 4.21 -1.13
CA HIS A 51 -8.37 5.34 -2.05
C HIS A 51 -9.05 4.96 -3.37
N PRO A 52 -10.07 5.69 -3.85
CA PRO A 52 -10.80 5.32 -5.07
C PRO A 52 -9.93 5.34 -6.34
N MET A 53 -8.84 6.11 -6.33
CA MET A 53 -7.88 6.18 -7.44
C MET A 53 -6.76 5.14 -7.35
N ILE A 54 -6.68 4.36 -6.27
CA ILE A 54 -5.72 3.26 -6.13
C ILE A 54 -6.49 1.97 -6.42
N LEU A 55 -6.19 1.37 -7.56
CA LEU A 55 -6.87 0.18 -8.06
C LEU A 55 -6.32 -1.10 -7.42
N ASP A 56 -5.02 -1.15 -7.14
CA ASP A 56 -4.40 -2.24 -6.38
C ASP A 56 -3.13 -1.76 -5.66
N VAL A 57 -2.82 -2.46 -4.56
CA VAL A 57 -1.55 -2.37 -3.85
C VAL A 57 -0.88 -3.73 -3.96
N GLU A 58 0.22 -3.80 -4.68
CA GLU A 58 1.06 -4.99 -4.75
C GLU A 58 2.28 -4.83 -3.85
N ALA A 59 2.60 -5.84 -3.06
CA ALA A 59 3.80 -5.92 -2.25
C ALA A 59 4.46 -7.29 -2.40
N GLN A 60 5.77 -7.29 -2.66
CA GLN A 60 6.55 -8.51 -2.79
C GLN A 60 7.97 -8.33 -2.24
N PRO A 61 8.56 -9.40 -1.66
CA PRO A 61 9.94 -9.37 -1.20
C PRO A 61 10.91 -9.28 -2.39
N THR A 62 11.97 -8.50 -2.23
CA THR A 62 13.02 -8.32 -3.24
C THR A 62 14.35 -7.99 -2.56
N HIS A 63 15.33 -7.56 -3.34
CA HIS A 63 16.61 -7.07 -2.86
C HIS A 63 17.22 -6.07 -3.84
N THR A 64 18.14 -5.26 -3.32
CA THR A 64 19.04 -4.39 -4.09
C THR A 64 20.47 -4.80 -3.81
N ILE A 65 21.39 -4.46 -4.72
CA ILE A 65 22.83 -4.54 -4.47
C ILE A 65 23.30 -3.13 -4.11
N GLU A 66 23.87 -2.98 -2.91
CA GLU A 66 24.29 -1.68 -2.38
C GLU A 66 25.74 -1.75 -1.91
N LEU A 67 26.44 -0.62 -1.98
CA LEU A 67 27.81 -0.51 -1.46
C LEU A 67 27.75 -0.20 0.04
N VAL A 68 28.15 -1.15 0.87
CA VAL A 68 28.23 -1.02 2.33
C VAL A 68 29.68 -1.23 2.75
N ASN A 69 30.28 -0.26 3.43
CA ASN A 69 31.68 -0.32 3.88
C ASN A 69 32.70 -0.71 2.79
N GLY A 70 32.46 -0.28 1.54
CA GLY A 70 33.33 -0.58 0.40
C GLY A 70 33.14 -1.96 -0.24
N GLN A 71 32.13 -2.73 0.19
CA GLN A 71 31.78 -4.03 -0.40
C GLN A 71 30.34 -4.00 -0.92
N TYR A 72 30.09 -4.70 -2.03
CA TYR A 72 28.74 -4.84 -2.58
C TYR A 72 28.00 -5.93 -1.81
N GLU A 73 26.90 -5.54 -1.18
CA GLU A 73 26.07 -6.42 -0.37
C GLU A 73 24.65 -6.51 -0.93
N LYS A 74 24.02 -7.68 -0.75
CA LYS A 74 22.61 -7.92 -1.09
C LYS A 74 21.73 -7.47 0.07
N ILE A 75 21.04 -6.34 -0.09
CA ILE A 75 20.22 -5.74 0.96
C ILE A 75 18.75 -6.09 0.75
N PRO A 76 18.09 -6.78 1.72
CA PRO A 76 16.67 -7.11 1.63
C PRO A 76 15.78 -5.87 1.56
N HIS A 77 14.86 -5.89 0.60
CA HIS A 77 13.85 -4.86 0.39
C HIS A 77 12.47 -5.49 0.21
N THR A 78 11.44 -4.69 0.38
CA THR A 78 10.10 -4.99 -0.09
C THR A 78 9.75 -4.00 -1.19
N GLN A 79 9.41 -4.50 -2.36
CA GLN A 79 8.83 -3.69 -3.42
C GLN A 79 7.35 -3.49 -3.11
N VAL A 80 6.89 -2.25 -3.13
CA VAL A 80 5.47 -1.90 -3.03
C VAL A 80 5.10 -1.11 -4.27
N GLN A 81 4.06 -1.54 -4.97
CA GLN A 81 3.56 -0.92 -6.18
C GLN A 81 2.13 -0.46 -5.95
N LEU A 82 1.88 0.83 -6.19
CA LEU A 82 0.55 1.42 -6.17
C LEU A 82 0.10 1.52 -7.63
N HIS A 83 -0.88 0.69 -8.00
CA HIS A 83 -1.54 0.78 -9.29
C HIS A 83 -2.65 1.81 -9.19
N ARG A 84 -2.50 2.94 -9.87
CA ARG A 84 -3.51 4.00 -9.92
C ARG A 84 -4.23 3.98 -11.26
N SER A 85 -5.34 4.70 -11.34
CA SER A 85 -6.14 4.78 -12.57
C SER A 85 -5.39 5.38 -13.76
N GLU A 86 -4.40 6.23 -13.52
CA GLU A 86 -3.68 6.98 -14.56
C GLU A 86 -2.19 6.62 -14.67
N ASP A 87 -1.63 6.04 -13.62
CA ASP A 87 -0.21 5.67 -13.58
C ASP A 87 0.03 4.54 -12.58
N SER A 88 1.29 4.12 -12.43
CA SER A 88 1.69 3.22 -11.35
C SER A 88 2.99 3.69 -10.73
N CYS A 89 3.05 3.65 -9.40
CA CYS A 89 4.23 4.07 -8.64
C CYS A 89 4.85 2.87 -7.92
N LEU A 90 6.12 2.61 -8.20
CA LEU A 90 6.95 1.61 -7.53
C LEU A 90 7.80 2.27 -6.44
N TYR A 91 7.78 1.65 -5.27
CA TYR A 91 8.58 2.01 -4.11
C TYR A 91 9.42 0.82 -3.67
N MET A 92 10.69 1.06 -3.37
CA MET A 92 11.57 0.06 -2.73
C MET A 92 11.73 0.46 -1.27
N VAL A 93 11.30 -0.41 -0.35
CA VAL A 93 11.40 -0.20 1.10
C VAL A 93 12.47 -1.11 1.67
N ARG A 94 13.53 -0.56 2.28
CA ARG A 94 14.57 -1.37 2.93
C ARG A 94 14.00 -2.02 4.19
N ASP A 95 14.07 -3.35 4.28
CA ASP A 95 13.36 -4.09 5.34
C ASP A 95 13.86 -3.74 6.75
N ALA A 96 15.17 -3.60 6.93
CA ALA A 96 15.77 -3.36 8.25
C ALA A 96 15.41 -1.99 8.84
N THR A 97 15.29 -0.97 7.99
CA THR A 97 15.14 0.43 8.43
C THR A 97 13.77 1.02 8.10
N GLN A 98 12.97 0.32 7.29
CA GLN A 98 11.69 0.81 6.77
C GLN A 98 11.83 2.19 6.10
N THR A 99 12.87 2.34 5.27
CA THR A 99 13.16 3.56 4.52
C THR A 99 12.89 3.34 3.05
N ILE A 100 12.33 4.35 2.37
CA ILE A 100 12.18 4.30 0.92
C ILE A 100 13.53 4.62 0.28
N THR A 101 14.09 3.66 -0.45
CA THR A 101 15.37 3.80 -1.16
C THR A 101 15.18 4.12 -2.64
N THR A 102 13.99 3.87 -3.18
CA THR A 102 13.62 4.25 -4.55
C THR A 102 12.12 4.54 -4.61
N ALA A 103 11.74 5.60 -5.32
CA ALA A 103 10.36 5.93 -5.67
C ALA A 103 10.32 6.34 -7.13
N ARG A 104 9.55 5.62 -7.96
CA ARG A 104 9.43 5.89 -9.40
C ARG A 104 8.00 5.67 -9.84
N CYS A 105 7.41 6.66 -10.49
CA CYS A 105 6.11 6.53 -11.13
C CYS A 105 6.28 6.45 -12.63
N TYR A 106 5.49 5.61 -13.27
CA TYR A 106 5.47 5.42 -14.71
C TYR A 106 4.03 5.48 -15.21
N SER A 107 3.86 6.13 -16.36
CA SER A 107 2.58 6.21 -17.08
C SER A 107 2.08 4.79 -17.39
N GLY A 108 0.79 4.56 -17.17
CA GLY A 108 0.11 3.35 -17.66
C GLY A 108 -0.31 3.44 -19.13
N PHE A 109 -0.09 4.59 -19.76
CA PHE A 109 -0.32 4.87 -21.18
C PHE A 109 0.96 4.78 -21.99
#